data_AF-A0A7E6F683-F1
#
_entry.id   AF-A0A7E6F683-F1
#
_cell.length_a   1.000
_cell.length_b   1.000
_cell.length_c   1.000
_cell.angle_alpha   90.00
_cell.angle_beta   90.00
_cell.angle_gamma   90.00
#
_symmetry.space_group_name_H-M   'P 1'
#
loop_
_entity.id
_entity.type
_entity.pdbx_description
1 polymer ?
#
loop_
_entity_poly.entity_id
_entity_poly.type
_entity_poly.pdbx_seq_one_letter_code
_entity_poly.pdbx_strand_id
1 'polypeptide(L)'
;MLGSYLKNSPFKEIPSDKRSHHSQHSHHPMSKQHYTDSCSSSRSPPSVAGLSTDCEDYGELVVLGYNGHLVNYEKGRKRSKFILTKRSAANGVKPYKKHVVKNPQNSKAVQDSALHSVSYTMSRNQAVVVEYKSDPDTDMFQIGRSGESPIDFIVMDTVPANQRRYNGEVTQSTISRFACRILVERNPPYTSRIFAAGFDGARNIFLGEKAVKWHSGEEIDGLTTNGVFIMSPTEGFTPASKPGTWYEVSVGGGIYSARNSRADPLKSHQMLNADNVLHDGTLIDLCGVTLLWRSASGLHASPNEQEFNKLVEEINACRPQCPVGLTTLVLPSKSHATPGLDKQPFVYIKCGHVHGRHTWGQKDDDDKRTCPLCLKESPFIKLEVGSELSFYVDAGSPTYCFSPCGHMASENTVKYWAKVLIPHASNEFHAICPFCAIPLDNPGYVKLIFQDQEL
;
A
#
# COMPACT_ATOMS: atom_id res chain seq x y z
N MET A 1 -0.27 -58.23 24.03
CA MET A 1 -1.63 -58.42 24.59
C MET A 1 -2.19 -57.07 24.97
N LEU A 2 -3.30 -56.67 24.33
CA LEU A 2 -4.41 -55.80 24.77
C LEU A 2 -4.08 -54.39 25.34
N GLY A 3 -4.72 -53.29 24.92
CA GLY A 3 -5.85 -53.09 24.03
C GLY A 3 -6.36 -51.63 24.09
N SER A 4 -6.55 -51.04 22.91
CA SER A 4 -7.62 -50.11 22.46
C SER A 4 -8.48 -49.35 23.48
N TYR A 5 -8.59 -48.02 23.31
CA TYR A 5 -9.87 -47.29 23.38
C TYR A 5 -9.86 -46.08 22.44
N LEU A 6 -10.37 -46.28 21.22
CA LEU A 6 -10.97 -45.25 20.36
C LEU A 6 -12.45 -45.18 20.73
N LYS A 7 -12.98 -43.98 21.02
CA LYS A 7 -14.43 -43.73 21.09
C LYS A 7 -14.82 -42.75 20.00
N ASN A 8 -15.48 -43.30 18.98
CA ASN A 8 -16.27 -42.59 17.98
C ASN A 8 -17.50 -41.96 18.66
N SER A 9 -17.80 -40.71 18.29
CA SER A 9 -19.11 -40.08 18.53
C SER A 9 -19.78 -39.85 17.16
N PRO A 10 -21.07 -40.19 16.99
CA PRO A 10 -21.73 -40.11 15.70
C PRO A 10 -22.23 -38.67 15.43
N PHE A 11 -21.75 -38.08 14.33
CA PHE A 11 -22.39 -36.90 13.73
C PHE A 11 -23.70 -37.33 13.09
N LYS A 12 -24.81 -36.75 13.57
CA LYS A 12 -26.13 -36.87 12.94
C LYS A 12 -26.19 -35.97 11.71
N GLU A 13 -26.48 -36.57 10.57
CA GLU A 13 -26.84 -35.91 9.32
C GLU A 13 -28.16 -35.12 9.49
N ILE A 14 -28.16 -33.89 8.98
CA ILE A 14 -29.34 -33.03 8.86
C ILE A 14 -29.75 -33.05 7.38
N PRO A 15 -31.01 -33.40 7.03
CA PRO A 15 -31.41 -33.49 5.63
C PRO A 15 -31.59 -32.12 4.97
N SER A 16 -31.07 -32.02 3.76
CA SER A 16 -31.26 -30.92 2.81
C SER A 16 -32.68 -30.92 2.24
N ASP A 17 -33.51 -29.95 2.65
CA ASP A 17 -34.83 -29.73 2.05
C ASP A 17 -34.73 -28.80 0.84
N LYS A 18 -34.92 -29.39 -0.35
CA LYS A 18 -35.18 -28.68 -1.60
C LYS A 18 -36.63 -28.22 -1.59
N ARG A 19 -36.87 -26.90 -1.58
CA ARG A 19 -38.14 -26.31 -2.01
C ARG A 19 -37.93 -25.42 -3.21
N SER A 20 -38.38 -25.95 -4.35
CA SER A 20 -38.62 -25.25 -5.60
C SER A 20 -39.81 -24.30 -5.44
N HIS A 21 -39.56 -22.99 -5.55
CA HIS A 21 -40.63 -22.02 -5.81
C HIS A 21 -40.61 -21.64 -7.29
N HIS A 22 -41.61 -22.14 -8.01
CA HIS A 22 -42.07 -21.58 -9.27
C HIS A 22 -42.67 -20.20 -9.01
N SER A 23 -42.10 -19.15 -9.60
CA SER A 23 -42.81 -17.89 -9.83
C SER A 23 -42.83 -17.59 -11.32
N GLN A 24 -44.05 -17.48 -11.83
CA GLN A 24 -44.42 -17.20 -13.20
C GLN A 24 -43.94 -15.80 -13.61
N HIS A 25 -43.18 -15.70 -14.69
CA HIS A 25 -42.92 -14.43 -15.39
C HIS A 25 -43.91 -14.30 -16.55
N SER A 26 -44.81 -13.32 -16.43
CA SER A 26 -45.71 -12.87 -17.47
C SER A 26 -44.95 -12.08 -18.54
N HIS A 27 -45.02 -12.59 -19.77
CA HIS A 27 -44.59 -11.90 -20.98
C HIS A 27 -45.63 -10.83 -21.37
N HIS A 28 -45.18 -9.59 -21.56
CA HIS A 28 -45.90 -8.60 -22.37
C HIS A 28 -45.10 -8.29 -23.65
N PRO A 29 -45.76 -8.16 -24.81
CA PRO A 29 -45.10 -8.14 -26.11
C PRO A 29 -44.60 -6.74 -26.51
N MET A 30 -43.45 -6.72 -27.19
CA MET A 30 -42.93 -5.56 -27.90
C MET A 30 -43.75 -5.28 -29.17
N SER A 31 -44.20 -4.04 -29.34
CA SER A 31 -44.71 -3.51 -30.61
C SER A 31 -43.58 -2.85 -31.39
N LYS A 32 -43.45 -3.23 -32.67
CA LYS A 32 -42.62 -2.57 -33.68
C LYS A 32 -43.31 -1.31 -34.17
N GLN A 33 -42.59 -0.20 -34.27
CA GLN A 33 -42.85 0.83 -35.28
C GLN A 33 -41.53 1.35 -35.85
N HIS A 34 -41.36 1.13 -37.16
CA HIS A 34 -40.42 1.84 -38.03
C HIS A 34 -40.93 3.26 -38.23
N TYR A 35 -40.05 4.27 -38.18
CA TYR A 35 -40.14 5.42 -39.08
C TYR A 35 -38.74 5.98 -39.39
N THR A 36 -38.69 6.61 -40.55
CA THR A 36 -37.61 6.85 -41.51
C THR A 36 -36.65 8.01 -41.20
N ASP A 37 -35.55 8.02 -41.97
CA ASP A 37 -34.43 8.97 -42.04
C ASP A 37 -34.80 10.47 -42.12
N SER A 38 -33.93 11.35 -41.60
CA SER A 38 -33.23 12.37 -42.42
C SER A 38 -32.38 13.39 -41.62
N CYS A 39 -31.11 13.48 -42.04
CA CYS A 39 -30.25 14.66 -42.27
C CYS A 39 -30.15 15.87 -41.30
N SER A 40 -28.88 16.24 -41.09
CA SER A 40 -28.32 17.59 -40.88
C SER A 40 -28.43 18.25 -39.48
N SER A 41 -27.28 18.43 -38.82
CA SER A 41 -26.61 19.74 -38.72
C SER A 41 -25.52 19.72 -37.64
N SER A 42 -24.36 20.24 -38.03
CA SER A 42 -23.21 20.55 -37.21
C SER A 42 -23.58 21.50 -36.05
N ARG A 43 -23.19 21.14 -34.82
CA ARG A 43 -23.04 22.10 -33.72
C ARG A 43 -21.73 21.85 -33.00
N SER A 44 -20.87 22.85 -33.12
CA SER A 44 -19.67 23.09 -32.32
C SER A 44 -19.98 23.16 -30.82
N PRO A 45 -19.04 22.78 -29.94
CA PRO A 45 -19.26 22.79 -28.49
C PRO A 45 -19.25 24.22 -27.94
N PRO A 46 -20.04 24.53 -26.90
CA PRO A 46 -19.89 25.79 -26.19
C PRO A 46 -18.65 25.73 -25.29
N SER A 47 -17.81 26.74 -25.43
CA SER A 47 -16.59 26.98 -24.66
C SER A 47 -16.87 27.66 -23.32
N VAL A 48 -16.27 27.07 -22.27
CA VAL A 48 -15.50 27.73 -21.20
C VAL A 48 -16.24 28.45 -20.04
N ALA A 49 -15.65 28.18 -18.86
CA ALA A 49 -15.69 28.90 -17.58
C ALA A 49 -16.75 28.47 -16.56
N GLY A 50 -16.36 27.50 -15.73
CA GLY A 50 -17.02 27.16 -14.47
C GLY A 50 -16.00 26.65 -13.45
N LEU A 51 -15.35 27.58 -12.74
CA LEU A 51 -14.72 27.46 -11.41
C LEU A 51 -14.24 26.05 -11.01
N SER A 52 -12.99 25.70 -11.31
CA SER A 52 -12.27 24.75 -10.45
C SER A 52 -11.77 25.54 -9.23
N THR A 53 -12.38 25.32 -8.08
CA THR A 53 -11.73 25.60 -6.80
C THR A 53 -10.38 24.87 -6.82
N ASP A 54 -9.27 25.59 -6.76
CA ASP A 54 -7.93 25.01 -6.62
C ASP A 54 -7.91 24.16 -5.34
N CYS A 55 -8.14 22.87 -5.52
CA CYS A 55 -7.99 21.88 -4.48
C CYS A 55 -6.50 21.63 -4.37
N GLU A 56 -5.84 22.29 -3.41
CA GLU A 56 -4.40 22.13 -3.19
C GLU A 56 -4.13 20.71 -2.67
N ASP A 57 -3.49 19.88 -3.49
CA ASP A 57 -3.01 18.56 -3.10
C ASP A 57 -1.81 18.69 -2.17
N TYR A 58 -1.88 18.08 -0.98
CA TYR A 58 -0.75 18.00 -0.05
C TYR A 58 0.24 16.88 -0.46
N GLY A 59 -0.30 15.76 -0.95
CA GLY A 59 0.47 14.58 -1.34
C GLY A 59 -0.39 13.33 -1.43
N GLU A 60 0.25 12.18 -1.56
CA GLU A 60 -0.40 10.89 -1.78
C GLU A 60 0.20 9.81 -0.87
N LEU A 61 -0.68 8.96 -0.32
CA LEU A 61 -0.31 7.67 0.28
C LEU A 61 -0.54 6.55 -0.73
N VAL A 62 0.46 5.69 -0.92
CA VAL A 62 0.41 4.56 -1.85
C VAL A 62 0.70 3.25 -1.12
N VAL A 63 -0.17 2.27 -1.28
CA VAL A 63 -0.02 0.94 -0.67
C VAL A 63 0.99 0.12 -1.47
N LEU A 64 2.03 -0.38 -0.80
CA LEU A 64 2.98 -1.29 -1.41
C LEU A 64 2.32 -2.65 -1.72
N GLY A 65 2.80 -3.28 -2.78
CA GLY A 65 2.50 -4.66 -3.12
C GLY A 65 1.33 -4.86 -4.08
N TYR A 66 0.65 -3.82 -4.53
CA TYR A 66 -0.54 -3.96 -5.40
C TYR A 66 -0.40 -3.33 -6.79
N ASN A 67 0.79 -2.86 -7.15
CA ASN A 67 1.09 -2.29 -8.46
C ASN A 67 0.05 -1.24 -8.92
N GLY A 68 -0.40 -0.40 -7.97
CA GLY A 68 -1.38 0.66 -8.22
C GLY A 68 -2.84 0.23 -8.24
N HIS A 69 -3.18 -1.04 -8.01
CA HIS A 69 -4.59 -1.49 -8.04
C HIS A 69 -4.90 -2.64 -7.06
N LEU A 70 -5.91 -2.48 -6.19
CA LEU A 70 -6.36 -3.55 -5.29
C LEU A 70 -7.34 -4.51 -6.00
N VAL A 71 -6.80 -5.54 -6.65
CA VAL A 71 -7.61 -6.57 -7.35
C VAL A 71 -8.69 -7.14 -6.43
N ASN A 72 -9.97 -7.00 -6.83
CA ASN A 72 -11.18 -7.45 -6.11
C ASN A 72 -11.51 -6.72 -4.79
N TYR A 73 -10.75 -5.71 -4.36
CA TYR A 73 -10.97 -5.01 -3.09
C TYR A 73 -11.23 -3.50 -3.23
N GLU A 74 -11.08 -2.92 -4.43
CA GLU A 74 -11.41 -1.51 -4.64
C GLU A 74 -12.91 -1.25 -4.51
N LYS A 75 -13.30 -0.64 -3.39
CA LYS A 75 -14.68 -0.22 -3.14
C LYS A 75 -14.69 0.96 -2.17
N GLY A 76 -15.21 2.10 -2.62
CA GLY A 76 -15.36 3.29 -1.79
C GLY A 76 -14.02 3.84 -1.30
N ARG A 77 -13.78 3.78 0.02
CA ARG A 77 -12.55 4.26 0.70
C ARG A 77 -11.42 3.22 0.75
N LYS A 78 -11.65 1.99 0.27
CA LYS A 78 -10.61 0.97 0.09
C LYS A 78 -10.01 1.10 -1.31
N ARG A 79 -8.76 1.56 -1.40
CA ARG A 79 -8.04 1.86 -2.64
C ARG A 79 -6.56 1.59 -2.48
N SER A 80 -5.83 1.43 -3.58
CA SER A 80 -4.36 1.31 -3.58
C SER A 80 -3.67 2.64 -3.27
N LYS A 81 -4.36 3.78 -3.46
CA LYS A 81 -3.85 5.12 -3.22
C LYS A 81 -4.87 6.02 -2.54
N PHE A 82 -4.38 7.04 -1.85
CA PHE A 82 -5.19 8.07 -1.22
C PHE A 82 -4.49 9.43 -1.30
N ILE A 83 -5.11 10.38 -2.00
CA ILE A 83 -4.63 11.75 -2.15
C ILE A 83 -5.14 12.58 -0.97
N LEU A 84 -4.22 13.23 -0.27
CA LEU A 84 -4.53 14.16 0.81
C LEU A 84 -4.67 15.55 0.19
N THR A 85 -5.87 16.11 0.29
CA THR A 85 -6.22 17.42 -0.27
C THR A 85 -6.60 18.39 0.83
N LYS A 86 -6.28 19.67 0.64
CA LYS A 86 -6.74 20.72 1.53
C LYS A 86 -8.25 20.68 1.70
N ARG A 87 -8.69 20.52 2.95
CA ARG A 87 -10.12 20.46 3.25
C ARG A 87 -10.75 21.83 3.12
N SER A 88 -12.03 21.84 2.75
CA SER A 88 -12.83 23.08 2.71
C SER A 88 -12.86 23.82 4.06
N ALA A 89 -12.87 23.06 5.15
CA ALA A 89 -12.74 23.57 6.51
C ALA A 89 -11.68 22.78 7.28
N ALA A 90 -10.90 23.49 8.11
CA ALA A 90 -9.91 22.88 8.99
C ALA A 90 -10.57 21.89 9.95
N ASN A 91 -9.97 20.71 10.09
CA ASN A 91 -10.39 19.68 11.04
C ASN A 91 -9.25 19.20 11.96
N GLY A 92 -8.11 19.88 11.91
CA GLY A 92 -6.97 19.61 12.77
C GLY A 92 -7.29 19.81 14.25
N VAL A 93 -6.47 19.19 15.09
CA VAL A 93 -6.59 19.25 16.55
C VAL A 93 -5.23 19.29 17.22
N LYS A 94 -5.15 19.93 18.38
CA LYS A 94 -3.93 20.01 19.20
C LYS A 94 -4.21 19.80 20.69
N PRO A 95 -3.25 19.24 21.46
CA PRO A 95 -3.41 19.06 22.90
C PRO A 95 -3.78 20.37 23.60
N TYR A 96 -4.63 20.29 24.62
CA TYR A 96 -5.11 21.47 25.34
C TYR A 96 -5.08 21.32 26.86
N LYS A 97 -5.93 20.46 27.44
CA LYS A 97 -6.09 20.31 28.89
C LYS A 97 -5.90 18.87 29.33
N LYS A 98 -5.38 18.68 30.54
CA LYS A 98 -5.19 17.36 31.14
C LYS A 98 -6.09 17.19 32.35
N HIS A 99 -6.67 16.01 32.46
CA HIS A 99 -7.56 15.65 33.56
C HIS A 99 -7.11 14.31 34.15
N VAL A 100 -6.79 14.30 35.45
CA VAL A 100 -6.58 13.06 36.19
C VAL A 100 -7.92 12.58 36.69
N VAL A 101 -8.35 11.41 36.25
CA VAL A 101 -9.67 10.83 36.56
C VAL A 101 -9.52 9.39 37.04
N LYS A 102 -10.52 8.89 37.79
CA LYS A 102 -10.52 7.47 38.19
C LYS A 102 -10.89 6.53 37.04
N ASN A 103 -11.89 6.91 36.26
CA ASN A 103 -12.35 6.17 35.08
C ASN A 103 -12.44 7.13 33.88
N PRO A 104 -11.71 6.87 32.77
CA PRO A 104 -11.78 7.70 31.56
C PRO A 104 -13.19 7.91 31.04
N GLN A 105 -14.05 6.88 31.10
CA GLN A 105 -15.41 6.90 30.54
C GLN A 105 -16.34 7.89 31.25
N ASN A 106 -15.98 8.30 32.47
CA ASN A 106 -16.71 9.29 33.24
C ASN A 106 -16.19 10.72 33.04
N SER A 107 -15.13 10.89 32.24
CA SER A 107 -14.56 12.20 31.93
C SER A 107 -15.47 12.96 30.96
N LYS A 108 -15.73 14.24 31.24
CA LYS A 108 -16.50 15.12 30.33
C LYS A 108 -15.88 15.17 28.92
N ALA A 109 -14.55 15.17 28.82
CA ALA A 109 -13.85 15.21 27.53
C ALA A 109 -14.02 13.93 26.69
N VAL A 110 -14.41 12.81 27.31
CA VAL A 110 -14.70 11.54 26.62
C VAL A 110 -16.20 11.42 26.31
N GLN A 111 -17.05 12.01 27.15
CA GLN A 111 -18.50 12.02 26.96
C GLN A 111 -18.96 13.09 25.97
N ASP A 112 -18.19 14.15 25.79
CA ASP A 112 -18.48 15.22 24.84
C ASP A 112 -18.09 14.82 23.41
N SER A 113 -19.09 14.45 22.63
CA SER A 113 -18.95 14.08 21.22
C SER A 113 -18.38 15.16 20.30
N ALA A 114 -18.29 16.42 20.77
CA ALA A 114 -17.69 17.51 20.01
C ALA A 114 -16.16 17.57 20.17
N LEU A 115 -15.62 17.06 21.28
CA LEU A 115 -14.22 17.16 21.64
C LEU A 115 -13.45 15.91 21.24
N HIS A 116 -12.17 16.11 20.93
CA HIS A 116 -11.25 15.00 20.76
C HIS A 116 -10.51 14.75 22.08
N SER A 117 -10.21 13.49 22.38
CA SER A 117 -9.47 13.15 23.60
C SER A 117 -8.55 11.95 23.45
N VAL A 118 -7.52 11.90 24.29
CA VAL A 118 -6.64 10.74 24.45
C VAL A 118 -6.67 10.27 25.89
N SER A 119 -7.08 9.04 26.10
CA SER A 119 -7.26 8.41 27.41
C SER A 119 -6.11 7.45 27.72
N TYR A 120 -5.25 7.82 28.66
CA TYR A 120 -4.14 7.01 29.15
C TYR A 120 -4.52 6.33 30.48
N THR A 121 -4.88 5.05 30.42
CA THR A 121 -5.28 4.29 31.61
C THR A 121 -4.06 3.75 32.35
N MET A 122 -3.68 4.38 33.45
CA MET A 122 -2.51 4.01 34.27
C MET A 122 -2.77 2.77 35.13
N SER A 123 -3.93 2.71 35.76
CA SER A 123 -4.39 1.59 36.58
C SER A 123 -5.92 1.56 36.62
N ARG A 124 -6.49 0.53 37.26
CA ARG A 124 -7.95 0.40 37.48
C ARG A 124 -8.61 1.63 38.12
N ASN A 125 -7.85 2.43 38.85
CA ASN A 125 -8.35 3.57 39.63
C ASN A 125 -7.75 4.92 39.20
N GLN A 126 -6.94 4.95 38.14
CA GLN A 126 -6.29 6.17 37.69
C GLN A 126 -6.08 6.17 36.18
N ALA A 127 -6.52 7.24 35.53
CA ALA A 127 -6.26 7.54 34.16
C ALA A 127 -6.01 9.03 33.96
N VAL A 128 -5.29 9.37 32.90
CA VAL A 128 -5.07 10.74 32.45
C VAL A 128 -5.79 10.90 31.13
N VAL A 129 -6.71 11.86 31.05
CA VAL A 129 -7.41 12.23 29.82
C VAL A 129 -6.85 13.55 29.34
N VAL A 130 -6.30 13.56 28.13
CA VAL A 130 -5.84 14.77 27.45
C VAL A 130 -6.91 15.20 26.47
N GLU A 131 -7.51 16.36 26.72
CA GLU A 131 -8.46 17.03 25.83
C GLU A 131 -7.70 17.72 24.69
N TYR A 132 -8.24 17.62 23.49
CA TYR A 132 -7.72 18.25 22.27
C TYR A 132 -8.72 19.30 21.79
N LYS A 133 -8.21 20.50 21.51
CA LYS A 133 -8.98 21.59 20.91
C LYS A 133 -8.80 21.62 19.40
N SER A 134 -9.74 22.23 18.70
CA SER A 134 -9.62 22.49 17.26
C SER A 134 -8.38 23.33 16.96
N ASP A 135 -7.72 22.98 15.85
CA ASP A 135 -6.59 23.69 15.29
C ASP A 135 -6.95 24.20 13.89
N PRO A 136 -7.16 25.52 13.71
CA PRO A 136 -7.60 26.08 12.44
C PRO A 136 -6.52 26.05 11.35
N ASP A 137 -5.27 25.79 11.73
CA ASP A 137 -4.11 25.85 10.85
C ASP A 137 -3.73 24.48 10.26
N THR A 138 -4.42 23.40 10.64
CA THR A 138 -4.10 22.05 10.18
C THR A 138 -5.32 21.28 9.69
N ASP A 139 -5.07 20.36 8.75
CA ASP A 139 -6.01 19.31 8.35
C ASP A 139 -5.52 17.96 8.89
N MET A 140 -6.45 17.16 9.43
CA MET A 140 -6.19 15.81 9.92
C MET A 140 -6.78 14.77 8.97
N PHE A 141 -5.99 13.73 8.70
CA PHE A 141 -6.39 12.54 7.96
C PHE A 141 -6.08 11.29 8.80
N GLN A 142 -7.02 10.35 8.89
CA GLN A 142 -6.82 9.12 9.66
C GLN A 142 -6.80 7.88 8.78
N ILE A 143 -5.88 6.98 9.11
CA ILE A 143 -5.63 5.75 8.38
C ILE A 143 -5.83 4.57 9.32
N GLY A 144 -6.48 3.53 8.84
CA GLY A 144 -6.70 2.31 9.63
C GLY A 144 -7.57 1.30 8.90
N ARG A 145 -7.77 0.14 9.52
CA ARG A 145 -8.60 -0.92 8.90
C ARG A 145 -10.10 -0.77 9.16
N SER A 146 -10.53 0.14 10.04
CA SER A 146 -11.95 0.31 10.35
C SER A 146 -12.72 0.91 9.18
N GLY A 147 -13.97 0.45 8.99
CA GLY A 147 -14.91 1.04 8.05
C GLY A 147 -15.67 2.26 8.60
N GLU A 148 -15.38 2.67 9.83
CA GLU A 148 -16.07 3.80 10.48
C GLU A 148 -15.75 5.14 9.82
N SER A 149 -16.63 6.13 10.01
CA SER A 149 -16.52 7.45 9.38
C SER A 149 -15.25 8.24 9.72
N PRO A 150 -14.57 8.10 10.88
CA PRO A 150 -13.36 8.85 11.17
C PRO A 150 -12.15 8.43 10.32
N ILE A 151 -12.21 7.30 9.62
CA ILE A 151 -11.11 6.81 8.75
C ILE A 151 -11.26 7.41 7.36
N ASP A 152 -10.27 8.17 6.92
CA ASP A 152 -10.22 8.70 5.55
C ASP A 152 -9.71 7.64 4.57
N PHE A 153 -8.66 6.91 4.96
CA PHE A 153 -8.06 5.86 4.13
C PHE A 153 -8.15 4.48 4.80
N ILE A 154 -8.98 3.60 4.22
CA ILE A 154 -9.14 2.24 4.73
C ILE A 154 -8.08 1.35 4.10
N VAL A 155 -7.20 0.82 4.95
CA VAL A 155 -6.12 -0.09 4.55
C VAL A 155 -6.43 -1.53 4.97
N MET A 156 -5.75 -2.49 4.34
CA MET A 156 -5.87 -3.92 4.58
C MET A 156 -4.50 -4.57 4.58
N ASP A 157 -4.39 -5.74 5.20
CA ASP A 157 -3.15 -6.51 5.25
C ASP A 157 -2.68 -6.81 3.83
N THR A 158 -1.39 -6.58 3.60
CA THR A 158 -0.76 -6.83 2.31
C THR A 158 -0.55 -8.32 2.14
N VAL A 159 -1.19 -8.89 1.12
CA VAL A 159 -1.01 -10.30 0.75
C VAL A 159 -0.05 -10.38 -0.43
N PRO A 160 1.14 -11.01 -0.31
CA PRO A 160 2.07 -11.20 -1.43
C PRO A 160 1.40 -11.88 -2.63
N ALA A 161 1.77 -11.47 -3.86
CA ALA A 161 1.07 -11.91 -5.07
C ALA A 161 1.05 -13.43 -5.29
N ASN A 162 2.07 -14.17 -4.84
CA ASN A 162 2.11 -15.64 -4.90
C ASN A 162 1.09 -16.30 -3.96
N GLN A 163 0.69 -15.64 -2.87
CA GLN A 163 -0.30 -16.15 -1.90
C GLN A 163 -1.74 -15.81 -2.30
N ARG A 164 -1.95 -14.79 -3.13
CA ARG A 164 -3.30 -14.36 -3.59
C ARG A 164 -4.05 -15.46 -4.36
N ARG A 165 -3.31 -16.29 -5.12
CA ARG A 165 -3.91 -17.36 -5.95
C ARG A 165 -4.60 -18.45 -5.13
N TYR A 166 -4.27 -18.58 -3.86
CA TYR A 166 -4.83 -19.59 -2.96
C TYR A 166 -5.96 -19.05 -2.09
N ASN A 167 -6.60 -17.94 -2.50
CA ASN A 167 -7.49 -17.16 -1.64
C ASN A 167 -6.82 -16.89 -0.29
N GLY A 168 -5.59 -16.35 -0.32
CA GLY A 168 -4.84 -15.97 0.89
C GLY A 168 -5.58 -14.89 1.68
N GLU A 169 -6.64 -15.31 2.38
CA GLU A 169 -7.38 -14.47 3.30
C GLU A 169 -6.55 -14.37 4.57
N VAL A 170 -6.23 -13.14 4.95
CA VAL A 170 -5.65 -12.87 6.26
C VAL A 170 -6.76 -13.10 7.29
N THR A 171 -6.68 -14.24 7.98
CA THR A 171 -7.67 -14.66 8.97
C THR A 171 -7.70 -13.75 10.19
N GLN A 172 -6.56 -13.12 10.52
CA GLN A 172 -6.43 -12.15 11.62
C GLN A 172 -5.54 -10.98 11.21
N SER A 173 -6.14 -9.81 11.05
CA SER A 173 -5.43 -8.57 10.74
C SER A 173 -4.66 -8.05 11.95
N THR A 174 -3.41 -7.65 11.73
CA THR A 174 -2.58 -7.00 12.77
C THR A 174 -2.62 -5.46 12.70
N ILE A 175 -3.28 -4.92 11.68
CA ILE A 175 -3.46 -3.48 11.51
C ILE A 175 -4.44 -2.96 12.56
N SER A 176 -4.10 -1.82 13.17
CA SER A 176 -5.00 -1.15 14.10
C SER A 176 -6.25 -0.60 13.39
N ARG A 177 -7.40 -0.63 14.08
CA ARG A 177 -8.68 -0.07 13.57
C ARG A 177 -8.53 1.41 13.18
N PHE A 178 -7.83 2.15 14.03
CA PHE A 178 -7.45 3.55 13.87
C PHE A 178 -5.93 3.63 14.09
N ALA A 179 -5.16 3.46 13.02
CA ALA A 179 -3.74 3.15 13.11
C ALA A 179 -2.87 4.38 13.30
N CYS A 180 -3.09 5.43 12.50
CA CYS A 180 -2.35 6.68 12.61
C CYS A 180 -3.18 7.89 12.16
N ARG A 181 -2.66 9.07 12.47
CA ARG A 181 -3.12 10.37 11.99
C ARG A 181 -1.99 11.05 11.23
N ILE A 182 -2.32 11.72 10.15
CA ILE A 182 -1.43 12.67 9.47
C ILE A 182 -2.07 14.05 9.61
N LEU A 183 -1.33 14.98 10.23
CA LEU A 183 -1.71 16.38 10.30
C LEU A 183 -0.89 17.16 9.28
N VAL A 184 -1.55 17.92 8.44
CA VAL A 184 -0.90 18.75 7.42
C VAL A 184 -1.19 20.22 7.72
N GLU A 185 -0.15 21.05 7.73
CA GLU A 185 -0.31 22.51 7.79
C GLU A 185 -1.11 23.00 6.59
N ARG A 186 -2.10 23.88 6.79
CA ARG A 186 -2.97 24.41 5.72
C ARG A 186 -2.35 25.53 4.90
N ASN A 187 -1.18 26.00 5.31
CA ASN A 187 -0.41 27.04 4.65
C ASN A 187 0.94 26.47 4.19
N PRO A 188 1.54 27.02 3.11
CA PRO A 188 2.88 26.64 2.69
C PRO A 188 3.89 26.70 3.85
N PRO A 189 4.80 25.72 3.98
CA PRO A 189 5.15 24.69 2.98
C PRO A 189 4.30 23.41 3.07
N TYR A 190 3.14 23.43 3.73
CA TYR A 190 2.24 22.28 3.88
C TYR A 190 2.91 21.09 4.59
N THR A 191 3.61 21.35 5.69
CA THR A 191 4.35 20.31 6.42
C THR A 191 3.40 19.22 6.92
N SER A 192 3.62 17.99 6.47
CA SER A 192 2.88 16.80 6.90
C SER A 192 3.57 16.11 8.06
N ARG A 193 2.86 15.88 9.17
CA ARG A 193 3.37 15.19 10.37
C ARG A 193 2.52 13.98 10.74
N ILE A 194 3.16 12.87 11.07
CA ILE A 194 2.49 11.64 11.47
C ILE A 194 2.44 11.47 12.99
N PHE A 195 1.36 10.88 13.47
CA PHE A 195 1.13 10.53 14.88
C PHE A 195 0.55 9.13 14.96
N ALA A 196 0.98 8.35 15.96
CA ALA A 196 0.38 7.03 16.18
C ALA A 196 -1.05 7.14 16.72
N ALA A 197 -1.83 6.09 16.47
CA ALA A 197 -3.27 5.99 16.72
C ALA A 197 -4.12 7.00 15.95
N GLY A 198 -5.41 6.68 15.80
CA GLY A 198 -6.45 7.60 15.35
C GLY A 198 -7.64 7.61 16.30
N PHE A 199 -8.36 8.71 16.30
CA PHE A 199 -9.59 8.89 17.07
C PHE A 199 -10.69 8.00 16.51
N ASP A 200 -11.39 7.31 17.42
CA ASP A 200 -12.51 6.44 17.09
C ASP A 200 -13.80 7.22 16.79
N GLY A 201 -14.92 6.51 16.58
CA GLY A 201 -16.24 7.13 16.35
C GLY A 201 -16.72 8.03 17.49
N ALA A 202 -16.15 7.88 18.69
CA ALA A 202 -16.40 8.73 19.85
C ALA A 202 -15.33 9.83 20.01
N ARG A 203 -14.50 10.06 18.97
CA ARG A 203 -13.40 11.04 18.95
C ARG A 203 -12.35 10.81 20.04
N ASN A 204 -12.17 9.57 20.49
CA ASN A 204 -11.23 9.23 21.55
C ASN A 204 -10.14 8.26 21.05
N ILE A 205 -8.92 8.42 21.55
CA ILE A 205 -7.85 7.43 21.46
C ILE A 205 -7.70 6.78 22.83
N PHE A 206 -7.78 5.45 22.89
CA PHE A 206 -7.67 4.71 24.16
C PHE A 206 -6.37 3.91 24.26
N LEU A 207 -5.57 4.24 25.28
CA LEU A 207 -4.40 3.47 25.70
C LEU A 207 -4.72 2.76 27.02
N GLY A 208 -4.87 1.43 26.94
CA GLY A 208 -5.19 0.60 28.09
C GLY A 208 -4.03 0.42 29.08
N GLU A 209 -4.29 -0.33 30.16
CA GLU A 209 -3.31 -0.61 31.22
C GLU A 209 -2.01 -1.24 30.68
N LYS A 210 -2.10 -2.08 29.64
CA LYS A 210 -0.96 -2.77 29.02
C LYS A 210 -0.19 -1.92 27.99
N ALA A 211 -0.72 -0.78 27.56
CA ALA A 211 -0.04 0.09 26.62
C ALA A 211 1.16 0.78 27.28
N VAL A 212 2.24 0.95 26.53
CA VAL A 212 3.42 1.69 26.99
C VAL A 212 3.07 3.16 27.07
N LYS A 213 3.30 3.78 28.23
CA LYS A 213 2.95 5.16 28.51
C LYS A 213 3.87 5.73 29.59
N TRP A 214 4.19 7.00 29.48
CA TRP A 214 5.12 7.67 30.39
C TRP A 214 4.80 9.15 30.52
N HIS A 215 5.27 9.73 31.61
CA HIS A 215 5.31 11.18 31.76
C HIS A 215 6.62 11.73 31.22
N SER A 216 6.55 12.89 30.56
CA SER A 216 7.69 13.70 30.14
C SER A 216 7.50 15.11 30.69
N GLY A 217 7.99 15.34 31.90
CA GLY A 217 7.61 16.53 32.68
C GLY A 217 6.11 16.51 32.98
N GLU A 218 5.41 17.57 32.62
CA GLU A 218 3.95 17.66 32.77
C GLU A 218 3.18 16.96 31.63
N GLU A 219 3.85 16.62 30.53
CA GLU A 219 3.25 15.92 29.39
C GLU A 219 3.13 14.42 29.64
N ILE A 220 2.20 13.80 28.94
CA ILE A 220 2.00 12.35 28.93
C ILE A 220 1.96 11.88 27.49
N ASP A 221 2.62 10.76 27.23
CA ASP A 221 2.67 10.15 25.91
C ASP A 221 2.61 8.63 26.04
N GLY A 222 2.46 7.94 24.91
CA GLY A 222 2.43 6.49 24.85
C GLY A 222 2.63 5.94 23.45
N LEU A 223 2.88 4.63 23.40
CA LEU A 223 2.97 3.85 22.17
C LEU A 223 1.71 2.99 22.00
N THR A 224 1.31 2.79 20.74
CA THR A 224 0.29 1.80 20.40
C THR A 224 0.85 0.39 20.53
N THR A 225 -0.02 -0.61 20.72
CA THR A 225 0.40 -2.00 20.95
C THR A 225 1.33 -2.54 19.87
N ASN A 226 1.03 -2.30 18.60
CA ASN A 226 1.81 -2.84 17.47
C ASN A 226 2.79 -1.82 16.85
N GLY A 227 2.79 -0.59 17.37
CA GLY A 227 3.58 0.53 16.87
C GLY A 227 3.08 1.09 15.53
N VAL A 228 3.56 2.29 15.21
CA VAL A 228 3.53 2.89 13.87
C VAL A 228 4.98 3.24 13.57
N PHE A 229 5.53 2.68 12.50
CA PHE A 229 6.93 2.90 12.17
C PHE A 229 7.07 3.75 10.92
N ILE A 230 8.09 4.59 10.88
CA ILE A 230 8.46 5.37 9.71
C ILE A 230 9.93 5.18 9.33
N MET A 231 10.21 5.25 8.03
CA MET A 231 11.57 5.31 7.51
C MET A 231 11.60 6.32 6.37
N SER A 232 12.37 7.39 6.54
CA SER A 232 12.61 8.37 5.48
C SER A 232 13.89 8.02 4.73
N PRO A 233 13.90 8.03 3.39
CA PRO A 233 15.11 7.83 2.63
C PRO A 233 16.12 8.95 2.92
N THR A 234 17.40 8.60 2.91
CA THR A 234 18.48 9.59 2.92
C THR A 234 18.79 10.01 1.48
N GLU A 235 19.21 11.26 1.28
CA GLU A 235 19.39 11.88 -0.05
C GLU A 235 18.09 12.08 -0.85
N GLY A 236 16.95 12.16 -0.15
CA GLY A 236 15.62 12.31 -0.75
C GLY A 236 15.14 11.05 -1.48
N PHE A 237 14.06 11.16 -2.25
CA PHE A 237 13.51 10.08 -3.10
C PHE A 237 13.94 10.26 -4.56
N THR A 238 15.24 10.12 -4.79
CA THR A 238 15.96 10.40 -6.05
C THR A 238 16.84 9.22 -6.49
N PRO A 239 17.53 9.24 -7.65
CA PRO A 239 18.43 8.15 -8.04
C PRO A 239 19.55 7.87 -7.02
N ALA A 240 19.92 8.86 -6.20
CA ALA A 240 20.93 8.74 -5.16
C ALA A 240 20.40 8.20 -3.82
N SER A 241 19.09 7.91 -3.73
CA SER A 241 18.42 7.47 -2.50
C SER A 241 19.13 6.31 -1.82
N LYS A 242 19.26 6.39 -0.50
CA LYS A 242 19.63 5.24 0.33
C LYS A 242 18.57 5.02 1.41
N PRO A 243 18.25 3.76 1.76
CA PRO A 243 17.32 3.47 2.84
C PRO A 243 17.73 4.18 4.14
N GLY A 244 16.74 4.71 4.86
CA GLY A 244 16.95 5.29 6.18
C GLY A 244 16.88 4.27 7.30
N THR A 245 16.79 4.78 8.53
CA THR A 245 16.52 3.96 9.72
C THR A 245 15.03 3.96 10.03
N TRP A 246 14.51 2.82 10.49
CA TRP A 246 13.14 2.73 10.99
C TRP A 246 13.03 3.29 12.41
N TYR A 247 12.05 4.15 12.62
CA TYR A 247 11.71 4.71 13.92
C TYR A 247 10.25 4.44 14.27
N GLU A 248 9.95 4.32 15.55
CA GLU A 248 8.59 4.22 16.08
C GLU A 248 8.07 5.61 16.46
N VAL A 249 6.84 5.91 16.04
CA VAL A 249 6.14 7.17 16.32
C VAL A 249 5.21 6.98 17.52
N SER A 250 5.23 7.91 18.47
CA SER A 250 4.30 7.90 19.61
C SER A 250 2.96 8.56 19.29
N VAL A 251 2.00 8.45 20.22
CA VAL A 251 0.68 9.09 20.11
C VAL A 251 0.79 10.61 20.13
N GLY A 252 1.77 11.15 20.86
CA GLY A 252 2.15 12.56 20.90
C GLY A 252 3.08 13.01 19.76
N GLY A 253 3.51 12.11 18.87
CA GLY A 253 4.36 12.43 17.72
C GLY A 253 5.87 12.47 18.02
N GLY A 254 6.29 11.96 19.18
CA GLY A 254 7.70 11.74 19.50
C GLY A 254 8.28 10.57 18.71
N ILE A 255 9.57 10.65 18.39
CA ILE A 255 10.30 9.65 17.61
C ILE A 255 11.19 8.81 18.53
N TYR A 256 11.09 7.50 18.37
CA TYR A 256 11.78 6.50 19.19
C TYR A 256 12.49 5.49 18.29
N SER A 257 13.60 4.92 18.74
CA SER A 257 14.22 3.80 18.02
C SER A 257 13.25 2.61 17.96
N ALA A 258 13.36 1.73 16.96
CA ALA A 258 12.51 0.53 16.95
C ALA A 258 12.70 -0.31 18.23
N ARG A 259 11.59 -0.86 18.77
CA ARG A 259 11.65 -1.85 19.87
C ARG A 259 12.22 -3.18 19.38
N ASN A 260 12.72 -4.02 20.28
CA ASN A 260 13.25 -5.34 19.91
C ASN A 260 12.12 -6.25 19.39
N SER A 261 10.91 -6.08 19.93
CA SER A 261 9.67 -6.67 19.44
C SER A 261 8.56 -5.63 19.48
N ARG A 262 7.64 -5.69 18.51
CA ARG A 262 6.44 -4.84 18.49
C ARG A 262 5.61 -4.93 19.78
N ALA A 263 5.63 -6.06 20.48
CA ALA A 263 4.85 -6.24 21.70
C ALA A 263 5.63 -5.87 22.99
N ASP A 264 6.85 -5.33 22.89
CA ASP A 264 7.67 -5.03 24.06
C ASP A 264 6.97 -4.02 24.99
N PRO A 265 6.89 -4.29 26.31
CA PRO A 265 6.16 -3.45 27.26
C PRO A 265 6.92 -2.17 27.66
N LEU A 266 8.10 -1.95 27.09
CA LEU A 266 8.96 -0.81 27.40
C LEU A 266 9.17 0.05 26.16
N LYS A 267 9.23 1.37 26.36
CA LYS A 267 9.64 2.30 25.31
C LYS A 267 11.15 2.19 25.09
N SER A 268 11.57 2.44 23.87
CA SER A 268 12.98 2.52 23.49
C SER A 268 13.53 3.95 23.70
N HIS A 269 14.73 4.21 23.18
CA HIS A 269 15.39 5.51 23.30
C HIS A 269 14.71 6.55 22.40
N GLN A 270 14.48 7.76 22.93
CA GLN A 270 13.91 8.86 22.16
C GLN A 270 14.99 9.48 21.27
N MET A 271 14.68 9.67 20.00
CA MET A 271 15.57 10.24 19.01
C MET A 271 15.30 11.74 18.88
N LEU A 272 16.05 12.57 19.63
CA LEU A 272 15.82 14.02 19.69
C LEU A 272 16.24 14.76 18.40
N ASN A 273 17.05 14.12 17.57
CA ASN A 273 17.51 14.64 16.29
C ASN A 273 16.65 14.18 15.10
N ALA A 274 15.58 13.43 15.36
CA ALA A 274 14.61 12.99 14.36
C ALA A 274 13.26 13.62 14.66
N ASP A 275 12.46 13.82 13.62
CA ASP A 275 11.11 14.36 13.72
C ASP A 275 10.07 13.44 13.07
N ASN A 276 8.81 13.79 13.26
CA ASN A 276 7.67 13.08 12.68
C ASN A 276 7.21 13.68 11.35
N VAL A 277 8.06 14.43 10.66
CA VAL A 277 7.73 15.01 9.36
C VAL A 277 7.83 13.93 8.28
N LEU A 278 6.81 13.87 7.42
CA LEU A 278 6.79 12.98 6.27
C LEU A 278 7.50 13.67 5.09
N HIS A 279 8.75 13.31 4.86
CA HIS A 279 9.52 13.73 3.69
C HIS A 279 9.14 12.90 2.46
N ASP A 280 9.36 13.43 1.25
CA ASP A 280 9.08 12.65 0.04
C ASP A 280 9.80 11.29 0.09
N GLY A 281 9.04 10.22 -0.13
CA GLY A 281 9.56 8.86 -0.07
C GLY A 281 9.50 8.20 1.30
N THR A 282 8.99 8.86 2.34
CA THR A 282 8.84 8.25 3.68
C THR A 282 7.94 7.00 3.60
N LEU A 283 8.45 5.88 4.10
CA LEU A 283 7.68 4.66 4.31
C LEU A 283 7.01 4.69 5.67
N ILE A 284 5.78 4.20 5.74
CA ILE A 284 4.96 4.10 6.95
C ILE A 284 4.50 2.65 7.10
N ASP A 285 4.95 1.97 8.14
CA ASP A 285 4.50 0.63 8.48
C ASP A 285 3.43 0.67 9.58
N LEU A 286 2.29 0.04 9.29
CA LEU A 286 1.12 -0.03 10.17
C LEU A 286 0.86 -1.46 10.68
N CYS A 287 1.92 -2.29 10.76
CA CYS A 287 1.87 -3.68 11.19
C CYS A 287 0.88 -4.51 10.35
N GLY A 288 1.28 -4.85 9.11
CA GLY A 288 0.48 -5.63 8.17
C GLY A 288 0.31 -4.95 6.81
N VAL A 289 0.56 -3.64 6.75
CA VAL A 289 0.63 -2.88 5.50
C VAL A 289 1.73 -1.83 5.60
N THR A 290 2.44 -1.64 4.50
CA THR A 290 3.40 -0.55 4.34
C THR A 290 2.89 0.42 3.29
N LEU A 291 2.92 1.70 3.63
CA LEU A 291 2.53 2.81 2.77
C LEU A 291 3.77 3.61 2.38
N LEU A 292 3.76 4.16 1.18
CA LEU A 292 4.69 5.19 0.74
C LEU A 292 3.99 6.55 0.79
N TRP A 293 4.59 7.53 1.44
CA TRP A 293 4.20 8.93 1.32
C TRP A 293 4.97 9.58 0.17
N ARG A 294 4.23 10.22 -0.74
CA ARG A 294 4.76 11.12 -1.76
C ARG A 294 4.20 12.52 -1.53
N SER A 295 5.08 13.49 -1.40
CA SER A 295 4.73 14.92 -1.37
C SER A 295 4.20 15.35 -2.74
N ALA A 296 3.35 16.38 -2.79
CA ALA A 296 2.89 16.96 -4.06
C ALA A 296 4.06 17.37 -4.96
N SER A 297 5.10 17.99 -4.41
CA SER A 297 6.32 18.34 -5.14
C SER A 297 7.08 17.13 -5.67
N GLY A 298 7.15 16.04 -4.90
CA GLY A 298 7.81 14.80 -5.32
C GLY A 298 7.04 14.08 -6.42
N LEU A 299 5.71 14.06 -6.34
CA LEU A 299 4.85 13.53 -7.42
C LEU A 299 5.03 14.32 -8.71
N HIS A 300 5.15 15.65 -8.64
CA HIS A 300 5.41 16.49 -9.80
C HIS A 300 6.80 16.24 -10.42
N ALA A 301 7.79 15.89 -9.61
CA ALA A 301 9.13 15.52 -10.07
C ALA A 301 9.26 14.06 -10.53
N SER A 302 8.25 13.21 -10.27
CA SER A 302 8.22 11.82 -10.71
C SER A 302 7.82 11.69 -12.19
N PRO A 303 8.18 10.58 -12.85
CA PRO A 303 7.75 10.33 -14.21
C PRO A 303 6.23 10.33 -14.28
N ASN A 304 5.66 11.07 -15.22
CA ASN A 304 4.23 11.01 -15.45
C ASN A 304 3.86 9.79 -16.32
N GLU A 305 2.57 9.46 -16.36
CA GLU A 305 2.08 8.28 -17.09
C GLU A 305 2.39 8.33 -18.60
N GLN A 306 2.41 9.51 -19.21
CA GLN A 306 2.72 9.67 -20.64
C GLN A 306 4.21 9.39 -20.91
N GLU A 307 5.10 9.96 -20.10
CA GLU A 307 6.54 9.73 -20.19
C GLU A 307 6.87 8.25 -19.98
N PHE A 308 6.26 7.62 -18.99
CA PHE A 308 6.48 6.20 -18.73
C PHE A 308 6.00 5.30 -19.86
N ASN A 309 4.81 5.57 -20.40
CA ASN A 309 4.28 4.81 -21.54
C ASN A 309 5.20 4.95 -22.76
N LYS A 310 5.78 6.14 -22.99
CA LYS A 310 6.76 6.37 -24.06
C LYS A 310 8.00 5.48 -23.89
N LEU A 311 8.52 5.32 -22.68
CA LEU A 311 9.67 4.43 -22.42
C LEU A 311 9.34 2.96 -22.74
N VAL A 312 8.12 2.51 -22.45
CA VAL A 312 7.66 1.15 -22.82
C VAL A 312 7.50 1.02 -24.33
N GLU A 313 6.95 2.04 -24.99
CA GLU A 313 6.80 2.10 -26.45
C GLU A 313 8.16 2.10 -27.16
N GLU A 314 9.18 2.77 -26.62
CA GLU A 314 10.55 2.76 -27.14
C GLU A 314 11.16 1.34 -27.11
N ILE A 315 10.93 0.57 -26.04
CA ILE A 315 11.36 -0.84 -25.97
C ILE A 315 10.60 -1.67 -27.02
N ASN A 316 9.29 -1.48 -27.15
CA ASN A 316 8.49 -2.20 -28.15
C ASN A 316 8.88 -1.81 -29.59
N ALA A 317 9.26 -0.56 -29.83
CA ALA A 317 9.72 -0.04 -31.12
C ALA A 317 11.06 -0.66 -31.56
N CYS A 318 11.88 -1.12 -30.61
CA CYS A 318 13.08 -1.92 -30.91
C CYS A 318 12.73 -3.31 -31.47
N ARG A 319 11.45 -3.71 -31.46
CA ARG A 319 10.95 -5.00 -31.96
C ARG A 319 11.78 -6.19 -31.43
N PRO A 320 11.91 -6.34 -30.09
CA PRO A 320 12.71 -7.42 -29.52
C PRO A 320 12.23 -8.78 -30.02
N GLN A 321 13.14 -9.63 -30.50
CA GLN A 321 12.78 -10.96 -31.01
C GLN A 321 12.96 -12.03 -29.93
N CYS A 322 12.09 -13.04 -29.97
CA CYS A 322 12.28 -14.28 -29.23
C CYS A 322 13.36 -15.13 -29.92
N PRO A 323 14.46 -15.49 -29.24
CA PRO A 323 15.53 -16.29 -29.86
C PRO A 323 15.10 -17.67 -30.35
N VAL A 324 14.07 -18.25 -29.74
CA VAL A 324 13.58 -19.61 -30.07
C VAL A 324 12.38 -19.56 -31.01
N GLY A 325 11.38 -18.72 -30.68
CA GLY A 325 10.12 -18.66 -31.42
C GLY A 325 10.16 -17.74 -32.64
N LEU A 326 11.21 -16.91 -32.77
CA LEU A 326 11.34 -15.87 -33.80
C LEU A 326 10.12 -14.93 -33.87
N THR A 327 9.41 -14.80 -32.75
CA THR A 327 8.27 -13.89 -32.57
C THR A 327 8.75 -12.56 -32.02
N THR A 328 8.19 -11.47 -32.54
CA THR A 328 8.40 -10.15 -31.96
C THR A 328 7.65 -10.04 -30.64
N LEU A 329 8.40 -9.79 -29.58
CA LEU A 329 7.91 -9.62 -28.23
C LEU A 329 7.35 -8.22 -28.03
N VAL A 330 6.32 -8.12 -27.19
CA VAL A 330 5.62 -6.86 -26.91
C VAL A 330 5.36 -6.78 -25.41
N LEU A 331 5.92 -5.77 -24.75
CA LEU A 331 5.58 -5.44 -23.38
C LEU A 331 4.14 -4.92 -23.32
N PRO A 332 3.34 -5.40 -22.34
CA PRO A 332 2.01 -4.85 -22.12
C PRO A 332 2.09 -3.35 -21.81
N SER A 333 1.23 -2.57 -22.47
CA SER A 333 1.00 -1.14 -22.19
C SER A 333 -0.51 -0.92 -22.05
N LYS A 334 -0.93 0.08 -21.28
CA LYS A 334 -2.35 0.47 -21.18
C LYS A 334 -2.93 0.93 -22.52
N SER A 335 -2.08 1.43 -23.43
CA SER A 335 -2.47 1.89 -24.76
C SER A 335 -2.68 0.76 -25.78
N HIS A 336 -2.24 -0.47 -25.47
CA HIS A 336 -2.30 -1.60 -26.39
C HIS A 336 -3.10 -2.77 -25.81
N ALA A 337 -3.80 -3.51 -26.68
CA ALA A 337 -4.46 -4.75 -26.29
C ALA A 337 -3.43 -5.72 -25.70
N THR A 338 -3.83 -6.47 -24.67
CA THR A 338 -2.99 -7.49 -24.04
C THR A 338 -2.35 -8.36 -25.12
N PRO A 339 -1.01 -8.44 -25.18
CA PRO A 339 -0.34 -9.23 -26.21
C PRO A 339 -0.86 -10.67 -26.19
N GLY A 340 -0.99 -11.28 -27.37
CA GLY A 340 -1.18 -12.72 -27.45
C GLY A 340 -0.09 -13.44 -26.65
N LEU A 341 -0.42 -14.58 -26.06
CA LEU A 341 0.46 -15.30 -25.14
C LEU A 341 1.88 -15.58 -25.71
N ASP A 342 1.98 -15.71 -27.05
CA ASP A 342 3.23 -15.97 -27.76
C ASP A 342 4.13 -14.73 -27.93
N LYS A 343 3.57 -13.53 -27.75
CA LYS A 343 4.29 -12.24 -27.80
C LYS A 343 4.65 -11.71 -26.41
N GLN A 344 4.11 -12.31 -25.36
CA GLN A 344 4.41 -11.94 -23.97
C GLN A 344 5.88 -12.23 -23.65
N PRO A 345 6.65 -11.25 -23.15
CA PRO A 345 8.01 -11.46 -22.69
C PRO A 345 8.07 -12.27 -21.38
N PHE A 346 9.04 -13.18 -21.32
CA PHE A 346 9.44 -13.96 -20.17
C PHE A 346 10.95 -13.85 -19.99
N VAL A 347 11.43 -13.92 -18.76
CA VAL A 347 12.85 -13.83 -18.43
C VAL A 347 13.34 -15.12 -17.78
N TYR A 348 14.54 -15.54 -18.17
CA TYR A 348 15.35 -16.45 -17.38
C TYR A 348 15.96 -15.67 -16.21
N ILE A 349 15.25 -15.58 -15.08
CA ILE A 349 15.54 -14.64 -13.99
C ILE A 349 16.99 -14.70 -13.45
N LYS A 350 17.67 -15.85 -13.53
CA LYS A 350 19.06 -16.02 -13.08
C LYS A 350 20.12 -15.52 -14.09
N CYS A 351 19.75 -15.19 -15.33
CA CYS A 351 20.68 -14.67 -16.33
C CYS A 351 20.19 -13.44 -17.10
N GLY A 352 18.91 -13.06 -16.98
CA GLY A 352 18.37 -11.85 -17.58
C GLY A 352 17.94 -11.97 -19.04
N HIS A 353 18.25 -13.08 -19.71
CA HIS A 353 17.83 -13.30 -21.10
C HIS A 353 16.30 -13.35 -21.24
N VAL A 354 15.79 -12.52 -22.14
CA VAL A 354 14.36 -12.37 -22.40
C VAL A 354 13.95 -13.17 -23.65
N HIS A 355 12.89 -13.94 -23.52
CA HIS A 355 12.34 -14.81 -24.55
C HIS A 355 10.81 -14.68 -24.58
N GLY A 356 10.18 -15.13 -25.65
CA GLY A 356 8.76 -15.45 -25.67
C GLY A 356 8.48 -16.77 -24.97
N ARG A 357 7.21 -17.09 -24.70
CA ARG A 357 6.84 -18.38 -24.12
C ARG A 357 7.26 -19.53 -25.05
N HIS A 358 8.00 -20.51 -24.54
CA HIS A 358 8.37 -21.74 -25.27
C HIS A 358 8.54 -22.93 -24.32
N THR A 359 8.80 -24.13 -24.82
CA THR A 359 9.04 -25.35 -24.01
C THR A 359 10.49 -25.84 -24.02
N TRP A 360 11.36 -25.22 -24.82
CA TRP A 360 12.78 -25.58 -24.87
C TRP A 360 13.45 -25.56 -23.49
N GLY A 361 14.24 -26.59 -23.19
CA GLY A 361 15.00 -26.70 -21.95
C GLY A 361 14.16 -26.95 -20.71
N GLN A 362 12.85 -27.19 -20.85
CA GLN A 362 11.97 -27.62 -19.78
C GLN A 362 12.17 -29.13 -19.54
N LYS A 363 12.51 -29.49 -18.30
CA LYS A 363 12.48 -30.89 -17.83
C LYS A 363 11.08 -31.19 -17.30
N ASP A 364 10.64 -32.44 -17.40
CA ASP A 364 9.38 -32.86 -16.80
C ASP A 364 9.46 -32.62 -15.27
N ASP A 365 8.49 -31.89 -14.72
CA ASP A 365 8.30 -31.56 -13.29
C ASP A 365 9.12 -30.43 -12.62
N ASP A 366 9.82 -29.54 -13.34
CA ASP A 366 10.48 -28.36 -12.73
C ASP A 366 9.96 -27.02 -13.31
N ASP A 367 9.75 -26.04 -12.42
CA ASP A 367 9.46 -24.63 -12.78
C ASP A 367 10.69 -23.94 -13.40
N LYS A 368 11.82 -24.65 -13.46
CA LYS A 368 13.08 -24.21 -14.05
C LYS A 368 13.26 -24.74 -15.46
N ARG A 369 13.97 -23.95 -16.25
CA ARG A 369 14.31 -24.25 -17.63
C ARG A 369 15.75 -23.87 -17.90
N THR A 370 16.40 -24.62 -18.79
CA THR A 370 17.70 -24.23 -19.33
C THR A 370 17.51 -23.04 -20.27
N CYS A 371 18.34 -22.00 -20.13
CA CYS A 371 18.37 -20.87 -21.05
C CYS A 371 19.01 -21.29 -22.39
N PRO A 372 18.36 -21.08 -23.55
CA PRO A 372 18.91 -21.43 -24.85
C PRO A 372 20.19 -20.69 -25.22
N LEU A 373 20.39 -19.47 -24.69
CA LEU A 373 21.52 -18.62 -25.04
C LEU A 373 22.78 -18.93 -24.22
N CYS A 374 22.63 -19.18 -22.92
CA CYS A 374 23.78 -19.37 -22.02
C CYS A 374 23.79 -20.68 -21.24
N LEU A 375 22.84 -21.58 -21.50
CA LEU A 375 22.71 -22.91 -20.90
C LEU A 375 22.54 -22.92 -19.36
N LYS A 376 22.29 -21.77 -18.74
CA LYS A 376 22.03 -21.66 -17.29
C LYS A 376 20.60 -22.12 -16.97
N GLU A 377 20.44 -22.99 -15.99
CA GLU A 377 19.12 -23.33 -15.44
C GLU A 377 18.56 -22.17 -14.62
N SER A 378 17.31 -21.77 -14.90
CA SER A 378 16.64 -20.65 -14.25
C SER A 378 15.13 -20.84 -14.23
N PRO A 379 14.43 -20.35 -13.19
CA PRO A 379 13.01 -20.06 -13.30
C PRO A 379 12.73 -19.19 -14.53
N PHE A 380 11.63 -19.49 -15.21
CA PHE A 380 11.21 -18.80 -16.43
C PHE A 380 9.94 -17.98 -16.16
N ILE A 381 10.14 -16.70 -15.86
CA ILE A 381 9.14 -15.85 -15.22
C ILE A 381 8.56 -14.87 -16.22
N LYS A 382 7.23 -14.69 -16.19
CA LYS A 382 6.56 -13.68 -17.03
C LYS A 382 7.00 -12.28 -16.59
N LEU A 383 7.37 -11.44 -17.55
CA LEU A 383 7.67 -10.03 -17.25
C LEU A 383 6.39 -9.21 -17.15
N GLU A 384 6.31 -8.36 -16.14
CA GLU A 384 5.22 -7.40 -15.92
C GLU A 384 5.81 -6.02 -15.67
N VAL A 385 5.21 -4.98 -16.23
CA VAL A 385 5.71 -3.61 -16.02
C VAL A 385 5.25 -3.11 -14.65
N GLY A 386 6.20 -2.60 -13.84
CA GLY A 386 5.89 -1.85 -12.63
C GLY A 386 5.16 -0.56 -12.98
N SER A 387 3.84 -0.56 -12.83
CA SER A 387 2.91 0.46 -13.33
C SER A 387 2.64 1.56 -12.29
N GLU A 388 3.00 1.32 -11.03
CA GLU A 388 2.91 2.33 -9.97
C GLU A 388 4.10 3.28 -10.00
N LEU A 389 3.92 4.45 -10.63
CA LEU A 389 4.99 5.43 -10.83
C LEU A 389 5.45 6.09 -9.53
N SER A 390 4.61 6.10 -8.49
CA SER A 390 4.99 6.62 -7.18
C SER A 390 6.16 5.83 -6.54
N PHE A 391 6.47 4.62 -7.03
CA PHE A 391 7.60 3.81 -6.54
C PHE A 391 8.94 4.08 -7.26
N TYR A 392 8.94 4.85 -8.34
CA TYR A 392 10.15 5.13 -9.10
C TYR A 392 10.95 6.28 -8.48
N VAL A 393 12.26 6.08 -8.36
CA VAL A 393 13.20 7.09 -7.86
C VAL A 393 13.84 7.90 -8.98
N ASP A 394 13.53 7.56 -10.25
CA ASP A 394 14.05 8.20 -11.46
C ASP A 394 13.06 8.02 -12.64
N ALA A 395 13.41 8.59 -13.79
CA ALA A 395 12.68 8.43 -15.05
C ALA A 395 13.40 7.49 -16.05
N GLY A 396 14.13 6.50 -15.54
CA GLY A 396 14.91 5.58 -16.38
C GLY A 396 14.03 4.54 -17.08
N SER A 397 14.47 4.06 -18.25
CA SER A 397 13.80 2.97 -18.97
C SER A 397 13.73 1.68 -18.12
N PRO A 398 12.64 0.88 -18.20
CA PRO A 398 12.47 -0.32 -17.40
C PRO A 398 13.31 -1.51 -17.94
N THR A 399 14.63 -1.40 -17.85
CA THR A 399 15.61 -2.36 -18.38
C THR A 399 16.07 -3.40 -17.35
N TYR A 400 15.53 -3.35 -16.14
CA TYR A 400 15.76 -4.33 -15.08
C TYR A 400 14.43 -4.92 -14.61
N CYS A 401 14.49 -6.04 -13.90
CA CYS A 401 13.33 -6.53 -13.16
C CYS A 401 13.70 -7.07 -11.77
N PHE A 402 12.72 -7.09 -10.87
CA PHE A 402 12.84 -7.69 -9.54
C PHE A 402 12.88 -9.22 -9.62
N SER A 403 13.75 -9.85 -8.84
CA SER A 403 13.84 -11.30 -8.67
C SER A 403 13.23 -11.71 -7.32
N PRO A 404 12.33 -12.71 -7.27
CA PRO A 404 11.99 -13.65 -8.36
C PRO A 404 10.78 -13.25 -9.21
N CYS A 405 10.14 -12.10 -8.97
CA CYS A 405 8.78 -11.86 -9.46
C CYS A 405 8.65 -11.33 -10.90
N GLY A 406 9.71 -10.85 -11.53
CA GLY A 406 9.69 -10.38 -12.91
C GLY A 406 9.08 -8.99 -13.13
N HIS A 407 8.80 -8.22 -12.06
CA HIS A 407 8.33 -6.84 -12.21
C HIS A 407 9.44 -5.93 -12.72
N MET A 408 9.22 -5.30 -13.86
CA MET A 408 10.18 -4.44 -14.55
C MET A 408 10.16 -3.03 -13.98
N ALA A 409 11.35 -2.44 -13.84
CA ALA A 409 11.56 -1.05 -13.45
C ALA A 409 12.96 -0.60 -13.88
N SER A 410 13.28 0.68 -13.66
CA SER A 410 14.60 1.22 -13.93
C SER A 410 15.68 0.62 -13.02
N GLU A 411 16.94 0.75 -13.44
CA GLU A 411 18.11 0.28 -12.67
C GLU A 411 18.16 0.87 -11.25
N ASN A 412 17.99 2.18 -11.13
CA ASN A 412 18.06 2.85 -9.82
C ASN A 412 16.89 2.43 -8.93
N THR A 413 15.69 2.28 -9.50
CA THR A 413 14.50 1.84 -8.76
C THR A 413 14.68 0.43 -8.21
N VAL A 414 15.10 -0.55 -9.02
CA VAL A 414 15.30 -1.92 -8.51
C VAL A 414 16.40 -1.99 -7.46
N LYS A 415 17.49 -1.23 -7.64
CA LYS A 415 18.61 -1.17 -6.69
C LYS A 415 18.24 -0.51 -5.36
N TYR A 416 17.41 0.53 -5.39
CA TYR A 416 16.93 1.18 -4.18
C TYR A 416 16.06 0.21 -3.38
N TRP A 417 15.01 -0.34 -3.98
CA TRP A 417 14.06 -1.22 -3.30
C TRP A 417 14.66 -2.55 -2.84
N ALA A 418 15.68 -3.07 -3.54
CA ALA A 418 16.41 -4.26 -3.08
C ALA A 418 17.24 -4.01 -1.80
N LYS A 419 17.53 -2.76 -1.45
CA LYS A 419 18.22 -2.39 -0.21
C LYS A 419 17.25 -1.97 0.91
N VAL A 420 16.02 -1.61 0.56
CA VAL A 420 14.99 -1.21 1.54
C VAL A 420 14.50 -2.47 2.27
N LEU A 421 14.78 -2.54 3.56
CA LEU A 421 14.30 -3.62 4.40
C LEU A 421 12.96 -3.23 5.04
N ILE A 422 11.89 -3.93 4.68
CA ILE A 422 10.55 -3.69 5.19
C ILE A 422 10.30 -4.57 6.44
N PRO A 423 9.75 -4.01 7.54
CA PRO A 423 9.33 -4.77 8.70
C PRO A 423 8.32 -5.85 8.32
N HIS A 424 8.58 -7.09 8.70
CA HIS A 424 7.70 -8.22 8.50
C HIS A 424 7.56 -9.01 9.81
N ALA A 425 6.34 -9.38 10.18
CA ALA A 425 6.03 -10.01 11.46
C ALA A 425 6.60 -9.21 12.66
N SER A 426 6.92 -9.89 13.77
CA SER A 426 7.34 -9.21 15.00
C SER A 426 8.76 -8.64 14.94
N ASN A 427 9.70 -9.32 14.27
CA ASN A 427 11.15 -9.02 14.37
C ASN A 427 11.95 -9.20 13.05
N GLU A 428 11.31 -9.51 11.90
CA GLU A 428 12.04 -9.80 10.66
C GLU A 428 11.99 -8.63 9.69
N PHE A 429 13.01 -8.52 8.84
CA PHE A 429 13.19 -7.44 7.89
C PHE A 429 13.62 -8.02 6.55
N HIS A 430 12.83 -7.78 5.51
CA HIS A 430 13.10 -8.33 4.18
C HIS A 430 12.93 -7.25 3.11
N ALA A 431 13.77 -7.30 2.08
CA ALA A 431 13.51 -6.55 0.87
C ALA A 431 12.36 -7.22 0.10
N ILE A 432 11.41 -6.41 -0.37
CA ILE A 432 10.25 -6.89 -1.12
C ILE A 432 10.12 -6.12 -2.43
N CYS A 433 9.52 -6.74 -3.44
CA CYS A 433 9.10 -5.99 -4.62
C CYS A 433 7.99 -5.01 -4.23
N PRO A 434 8.15 -3.69 -4.44
CA PRO A 434 7.12 -2.70 -4.07
C PRO A 434 5.84 -2.87 -4.88
N PHE A 435 5.88 -3.55 -6.03
CA PHE A 435 4.72 -3.77 -6.90
C PHE A 435 3.88 -4.97 -6.49
N CYS A 436 4.46 -6.02 -5.89
CA CYS A 436 3.74 -7.27 -5.62
C CYS A 436 3.94 -7.88 -4.22
N ALA A 437 4.77 -7.24 -3.38
CA ALA A 437 5.14 -7.65 -2.03
C ALA A 437 5.76 -9.05 -1.93
N ILE A 438 6.22 -9.63 -3.04
CA ILE A 438 7.02 -10.85 -3.01
C ILE A 438 8.40 -10.51 -2.43
N PRO A 439 8.89 -11.27 -1.42
CA PRO A 439 10.25 -11.14 -0.92
C PRO A 439 11.28 -11.34 -2.03
N LEU A 440 12.31 -10.49 -2.03
CA LEU A 440 13.33 -10.50 -3.05
C LEU A 440 14.45 -11.50 -2.72
N ASP A 441 15.03 -12.10 -3.75
CA ASP A 441 16.26 -12.87 -3.64
C ASP A 441 17.47 -11.94 -3.36
N ASN A 442 18.67 -12.48 -3.27
CA ASN A 442 19.92 -11.69 -3.30
C ASN A 442 20.56 -11.80 -4.70
N PRO A 443 20.79 -10.70 -5.45
CA PRO A 443 20.67 -9.28 -5.06
C PRO A 443 19.26 -8.69 -5.22
N GLY A 444 18.28 -9.48 -5.65
CA GLY A 444 16.86 -9.08 -5.67
C GLY A 444 16.41 -8.44 -6.98
N TYR A 445 17.31 -8.36 -7.96
CA TYR A 445 17.02 -7.85 -9.30
C TYR A 445 17.99 -8.44 -10.34
N VAL A 446 17.62 -8.31 -11.62
CA VAL A 446 18.43 -8.73 -12.76
C VAL A 446 18.30 -7.73 -13.92
N LYS A 447 19.40 -7.49 -14.65
CA LYS A 447 19.39 -6.71 -15.90
C LYS A 447 18.73 -7.54 -16.99
N LEU A 448 17.81 -6.95 -17.74
CA LEU A 448 17.16 -7.62 -18.86
C LEU A 448 18.04 -7.55 -20.12
N ILE A 449 18.10 -8.66 -20.84
CA ILE A 449 18.87 -8.80 -22.07
C ILE A 449 17.89 -9.24 -23.16
N PHE A 450 17.48 -8.28 -23.98
CA PHE A 450 16.72 -8.54 -25.20
C PHE A 450 17.69 -8.88 -26.33
N GLN A 451 17.28 -9.78 -27.24
CA GLN A 451 18.08 -10.07 -28.43
C GLN A 451 18.23 -8.78 -29.26
N ASP A 452 19.44 -8.53 -29.75
CA ASP A 452 19.85 -7.38 -30.58
C ASP A 452 20.08 -6.04 -29.85
N GLN A 453 20.04 -6.00 -28.52
CA GLN A 453 20.54 -4.86 -27.73
C GLN A 453 21.93 -5.15 -27.15
N GLU A 454 22.97 -4.93 -27.95
CA GLU A 454 24.25 -4.49 -27.36
C GLU A 454 24.02 -3.03 -26.90
N LEU A 455 23.82 -2.83 -25.59
CA LEU A 455 23.85 -1.51 -24.95
C LEU A 455 25.25 -1.23 -24.42
#